data_AF-A0A520SZF9-F1
#
_entry.id   AF-A0A520SZF9-F1
#
_cell.length_a   1.000
_cell.length_b   1.000
_cell.length_c   1.000
_cell.angle_alpha   90.00
_cell.angle_beta   90.00
_cell.angle_gamma   90.00
#
_symmetry.space_group_name_H-M   'P 1'
#
loop_
_entity.id
_entity.type
_entity.pdbx_description
1 polymer ?
#
loop_
_entity_poly.entity_id
_entity_poly.type
_entity_poly.pdbx_seq_one_letter_code
_entity_poly.pdbx_strand_id
1 'polypeptide(L)'
;MKNYFLFFILSFFFIGCSTSDYKIKKFKNNIPKWYIIEKKEKNYFYGKATADSQSIELANRKATGLALGSILLKIKSNSTIIAEQFVKDTDIIKNKKLSEAETKSTYEEKITQAVKKFKVRDYQVVNREIFRDKSYYKVFIEIKISKNDLYEYLGKTQ
;
A
#
# COMPACT_ATOMS: atom_id res chain seq x y z
N MET A 1 -55.56 -9.62 -4.89
CA MET A 1 -54.22 -9.15 -5.34
C MET A 1 -53.18 -9.60 -4.32
N LYS A 2 -52.82 -10.89 -4.38
CA LYS A 2 -51.98 -11.58 -3.40
C LYS A 2 -50.79 -12.19 -4.13
N ASN A 3 -49.61 -12.06 -3.55
CA ASN A 3 -48.41 -12.89 -3.75
C ASN A 3 -47.40 -12.59 -4.88
N TYR A 4 -47.42 -11.43 -5.55
CA TYR A 4 -46.32 -11.09 -6.48
C TYR A 4 -45.15 -10.30 -5.83
N PHE A 5 -45.32 -9.80 -4.60
CA PHE A 5 -44.27 -9.03 -3.92
C PHE A 5 -43.11 -9.90 -3.38
N LEU A 6 -43.38 -11.18 -3.09
CA LEU A 6 -42.36 -12.09 -2.52
C LEU A 6 -41.33 -12.56 -3.55
N PHE A 7 -41.61 -12.43 -4.84
CA PHE A 7 -40.72 -12.91 -5.91
C PHE A 7 -39.62 -11.89 -6.28
N PHE A 8 -39.81 -10.61 -5.97
CA PHE A 8 -38.84 -9.56 -6.31
C PHE A 8 -37.67 -9.46 -5.31
N ILE A 9 -37.84 -9.97 -4.09
CA ILE A 9 -36.82 -9.92 -3.03
C ILE A 9 -35.80 -11.07 -3.17
N LEU A 10 -36.14 -12.16 -3.86
CA LEU A 10 -35.22 -13.30 -4.03
C LEU A 10 -34.18 -13.09 -5.15
N SER A 11 -34.38 -12.11 -6.03
CA SER A 11 -33.48 -11.82 -7.16
C SER A 11 -32.27 -10.95 -6.78
N PHE A 12 -32.25 -10.37 -5.58
CA PHE A 12 -31.20 -9.43 -5.15
C PHE A 12 -29.96 -10.09 -4.49
N PHE A 13 -29.94 -11.41 -4.33
CA PHE A 13 -28.85 -12.13 -3.65
C PHE A 13 -27.69 -12.59 -4.55
N PHE A 14 -27.70 -12.27 -5.86
CA PHE A 14 -26.66 -12.72 -6.79
C PHE A 14 -25.66 -11.65 -7.25
N ILE A 15 -25.55 -10.50 -6.57
CA ILE A 15 -24.47 -9.55 -6.85
C ILE A 15 -23.18 -10.04 -6.17
N GLY A 16 -22.61 -11.07 -6.79
CA GLY A 16 -21.19 -11.27 -7.02
C GLY A 16 -20.26 -11.08 -5.82
N CYS A 17 -20.02 -12.18 -5.11
CA CYS A 17 -18.69 -12.39 -4.52
C CYS A 17 -17.68 -12.32 -5.68
N SER A 18 -17.00 -11.19 -5.84
CA SER A 18 -15.95 -10.97 -6.83
C SER A 18 -14.76 -11.86 -6.47
N THR A 19 -14.83 -13.14 -6.80
CA THR A 19 -13.66 -14.01 -6.89
C THR A 19 -12.81 -13.44 -8.01
N SER A 20 -11.81 -12.62 -7.66
CA SER A 20 -10.83 -12.14 -8.63
C SER A 20 -10.07 -13.34 -9.17
N ASP A 21 -10.49 -13.86 -10.32
CA ASP A 21 -9.87 -15.03 -10.95
C ASP A 21 -8.43 -14.68 -11.35
N TYR A 22 -7.48 -15.09 -10.52
CA TYR A 22 -6.06 -15.00 -10.83
C TYR A 22 -5.59 -16.31 -11.46
N LYS A 23 -4.94 -16.22 -12.62
CA LYS A 23 -4.39 -17.40 -13.29
C LYS A 23 -3.06 -17.78 -12.64
N ILE A 24 -2.95 -19.03 -12.18
CA ILE A 24 -1.71 -19.60 -11.66
C ILE A 24 -0.87 -20.08 -12.85
N LYS A 25 0.32 -19.51 -13.02
CA LYS A 25 1.26 -19.90 -14.08
C LYS A 25 2.23 -20.94 -13.55
N LYS A 26 2.66 -21.88 -14.41
CA LYS A 26 3.79 -22.78 -14.10
C LYS A 26 5.03 -21.92 -13.84
N PHE A 27 5.84 -22.29 -12.86
CA PHE A 27 7.08 -21.59 -12.57
C PHE A 27 7.93 -21.44 -13.83
N LYS A 28 8.05 -20.20 -14.27
CA LYS A 28 9.16 -19.73 -15.08
C LYS A 28 9.94 -18.84 -14.13
N ASN A 29 11.26 -18.98 -14.09
CA ASN A 29 12.15 -18.09 -13.35
C ASN A 29 12.21 -16.69 -14.01
N ASN A 30 11.04 -16.10 -14.26
CA ASN A 30 10.85 -14.84 -14.96
C ASN A 30 10.20 -13.85 -13.99
N ILE A 31 10.86 -12.71 -13.84
CA ILE A 31 10.30 -11.56 -13.14
C ILE A 31 9.30 -10.89 -14.10
N PRO A 32 8.05 -10.61 -13.68
CA PRO A 32 7.11 -9.90 -14.53
C PRO A 32 7.65 -8.53 -14.96
N LYS A 33 7.48 -8.15 -16.24
CA LYS A 33 8.01 -6.87 -16.75
C LYS A 33 7.51 -5.66 -15.94
N TRP A 34 6.23 -5.67 -15.59
CA TRP A 34 5.62 -4.62 -14.78
C TRP A 34 6.24 -4.51 -13.38
N TYR A 35 6.86 -5.57 -12.85
CA TYR A 35 7.49 -5.55 -11.53
C TYR A 35 8.74 -4.66 -11.52
N ILE A 36 9.50 -4.65 -12.61
CA ILE A 36 10.76 -3.92 -12.76
C ILE A 36 10.52 -2.44 -13.07
N ILE A 37 9.46 -2.12 -13.80
CA ILE A 37 9.19 -0.75 -14.29
C ILE A 37 8.58 0.11 -13.18
N GLU A 38 9.28 1.12 -12.66
CA GLU A 38 8.68 2.05 -11.70
C GLU A 38 7.56 2.88 -12.32
N LYS A 39 6.38 2.87 -11.67
CA LYS A 39 5.30 3.81 -11.98
C LYS A 39 5.38 4.99 -11.02
N LYS A 40 5.33 6.19 -11.58
CA LYS A 40 5.18 7.45 -10.83
C LYS A 40 3.95 8.16 -11.33
N GLU A 41 2.91 8.23 -10.50
CA GLU A 41 1.73 9.04 -10.76
C GLU A 41 1.54 10.07 -9.65
N LYS A 42 0.95 11.21 -10.00
CA LYS A 42 0.82 12.35 -9.10
C LYS A 42 -0.03 12.04 -7.87
N ASN A 43 -1.08 11.24 -8.00
CA ASN A 43 -2.13 11.07 -6.97
C ASN A 43 -2.07 9.73 -6.23
N TYR A 44 -1.13 8.84 -6.58
CA TYR A 44 -1.04 7.52 -5.98
C TYR A 44 0.38 7.20 -5.51
N PHE A 45 0.49 6.43 -4.43
CA PHE A 45 1.71 5.73 -4.07
C PHE A 45 1.64 4.29 -4.56
N TYR A 46 2.71 3.84 -5.24
CA TYR A 46 2.83 2.47 -5.75
C TYR A 46 3.80 1.65 -4.89
N GLY A 47 3.32 0.49 -4.47
CA GLY A 47 4.06 -0.51 -3.70
C GLY A 47 4.18 -1.80 -4.48
N LYS A 48 5.36 -2.40 -4.46
CA LYS A 48 5.61 -3.69 -5.11
C LYS A 48 6.32 -4.59 -4.15
N ALA A 49 5.96 -5.87 -4.18
CA ALA A 49 6.69 -6.89 -3.47
C ALA A 49 6.46 -8.27 -4.08
N THR A 50 7.33 -9.19 -3.70
CA THR A 50 7.19 -10.61 -3.96
C THR A 50 7.24 -11.36 -2.64
N ALA A 51 6.49 -12.44 -2.53
CA ALA A 51 6.61 -13.39 -1.43
C ALA A 51 6.25 -14.79 -1.88
N ASP A 52 6.71 -15.77 -1.12
CA ASP A 52 6.46 -17.18 -1.35
C ASP A 52 5.87 -17.89 -0.12
N SER A 53 5.10 -18.95 -0.41
CA SER A 53 4.54 -19.85 0.60
C SER A 53 3.98 -21.12 -0.04
N GLN A 54 3.83 -22.18 0.75
CA GLN A 54 3.11 -23.39 0.36
C GLN A 54 1.60 -23.14 0.12
N SER A 55 1.03 -22.08 0.71
CA SER A 55 -0.35 -21.66 0.48
C SER A 55 -0.40 -20.39 -0.37
N ILE A 56 -1.24 -20.38 -1.42
CA ILE A 56 -1.47 -19.20 -2.26
C ILE A 56 -1.95 -18.02 -1.41
N GLU A 57 -2.88 -18.28 -0.50
CA GLU A 57 -3.44 -17.25 0.37
C GLU A 57 -2.35 -16.60 1.22
N LEU A 58 -1.50 -17.43 1.83
CA LEU A 58 -0.41 -16.95 2.67
C LEU A 58 0.65 -16.19 1.85
N ALA A 59 1.03 -16.71 0.68
CA ALA A 59 1.95 -16.02 -0.23
C ALA A 59 1.40 -14.64 -0.64
N ASN A 60 0.11 -14.57 -0.98
CA ASN A 60 -0.55 -13.35 -1.40
C ASN A 60 -0.66 -12.34 -0.25
N ARG A 61 -1.02 -12.79 0.97
CA ARG A 61 -1.07 -11.93 2.17
C ARG A 61 0.31 -11.38 2.53
N LYS A 62 1.36 -12.22 2.49
CA LYS A 62 2.76 -11.79 2.71
C LYS A 62 3.18 -10.76 1.67
N ALA A 63 2.99 -11.05 0.38
CA ALA A 63 3.37 -10.13 -0.70
C ALA A 63 2.64 -8.79 -0.57
N THR A 64 1.35 -8.83 -0.24
CA THR A 64 0.55 -7.62 -0.02
C THR A 64 1.08 -6.80 1.15
N GLY A 65 1.30 -7.42 2.31
CA GLY A 65 1.87 -6.76 3.49
C GLY A 65 3.23 -6.13 3.22
N LEU A 66 4.10 -6.81 2.47
CA LEU A 66 5.40 -6.26 2.06
C LEU A 66 5.25 -5.09 1.08
N ALA A 67 4.33 -5.16 0.12
CA ALA A 67 4.08 -4.07 -0.81
C ALA A 67 3.56 -2.82 -0.08
N LEU A 68 2.73 -3.01 0.95
CA LEU A 68 2.26 -1.93 1.83
C LEU A 68 3.40 -1.34 2.66
N GLY A 69 4.22 -2.20 3.25
CA GLY A 69 5.45 -1.79 3.95
C GLY A 69 6.36 -0.97 3.05
N SER A 70 6.50 -1.34 1.76
CA SER A 70 7.29 -0.58 0.80
C SER A 70 6.76 0.84 0.57
N ILE A 71 5.43 1.02 0.53
CA ILE A 71 4.82 2.36 0.42
C ILE A 71 5.09 3.17 1.68
N LEU A 72 4.90 2.57 2.86
CA LEU A 72 5.12 3.23 4.15
C LEU A 72 6.58 3.64 4.33
N LEU A 73 7.54 2.81 3.90
CA LEU A 73 8.96 3.15 3.91
C LEU A 73 9.27 4.31 2.95
N LYS A 74 8.68 4.33 1.75
CA LYS A 74 8.83 5.45 0.81
C LYS A 74 8.28 6.76 1.37
N ILE A 75 7.10 6.70 2.01
CA ILE A 75 6.50 7.86 2.69
C ILE A 75 7.45 8.34 3.80
N LYS A 76 7.90 7.43 4.67
CA LYS A 76 8.81 7.77 5.76
C LYS A 76 10.08 8.43 5.22
N SER A 77 10.72 7.83 4.22
CA SER A 77 11.94 8.35 3.61
C SER A 77 11.74 9.74 2.99
N ASN A 78 10.68 9.93 2.19
CA ASN A 78 10.39 11.24 1.58
C ASN A 78 10.09 12.30 2.63
N SER A 79 9.33 11.96 3.67
CA SER A 79 8.97 12.90 4.73
C SER A 79 10.17 13.27 5.62
N THR A 80 11.08 12.33 5.90
CA THR A 80 12.35 12.64 6.56
C THR A 80 13.21 13.58 5.71
N ILE A 81 13.32 13.35 4.39
CA ILE A 81 14.06 14.24 3.48
C ILE A 81 13.48 15.66 3.49
N ILE A 82 12.15 15.80 3.43
CA ILE A 82 11.47 17.10 3.47
C ILE A 82 11.69 17.80 4.82
N ALA A 83 11.62 17.05 5.93
CA ALA A 83 11.88 17.61 7.26
C ALA A 83 13.33 18.08 7.41
N GLU A 84 14.31 17.30 6.92
CA GLU A 84 15.72 17.67 6.92
C GLU A 84 16.01 18.91 6.07
N GLN A 85 15.36 19.03 4.90
CA GLN A 85 15.44 20.25 4.07
C GLN A 85 14.86 21.46 4.80
N PHE A 86 13.68 21.32 5.40
CA PHE A 86 13.04 22.42 6.13
C PHE A 86 13.89 22.91 7.30
N VAL A 87 14.47 22.00 8.10
CA VAL A 87 15.39 22.37 9.20
C VAL A 87 16.56 23.18 8.66
N LYS A 88 17.24 22.68 7.62
CA LYS A 88 18.36 23.39 6.96
C LYS A 88 17.96 24.78 6.47
N ASP A 89 16.81 24.90 5.82
CA ASP A 89 16.32 26.18 5.30
C ASP A 89 15.94 27.15 6.44
N THR A 90 15.35 26.67 7.53
CA THR A 90 15.02 27.51 8.69
C THR A 90 16.23 27.96 9.50
N ASP A 91 17.29 27.13 9.58
CA ASP A 91 18.56 27.49 10.22
C ASP A 91 19.28 28.61 9.45
N ILE A 92 19.15 28.62 8.12
CA ILE A 92 19.66 29.70 7.26
C ILE A 92 18.87 31.00 7.49
N ILE A 93 17.55 30.93 7.68
CA ILE A 93 16.67 32.11 7.75
C ILE A 93 16.69 32.80 9.12
N LYS A 94 16.81 32.06 10.23
CA LYS A 94 16.58 32.64 11.58
C LYS A 94 17.82 33.04 12.37
N ASN A 95 19.04 32.70 11.95
CA ASN A 95 20.27 32.93 12.75
C ASN A 95 20.14 32.46 14.22
N LYS A 96 19.19 31.57 14.47
CA LYS A 96 18.80 31.02 15.76
C LYS A 96 18.78 29.52 15.51
N LYS A 97 19.78 28.81 16.04
CA LYS A 97 19.78 27.35 16.10
C LYS A 97 18.54 26.95 16.91
N LEU A 98 17.42 26.69 16.24
CA LEU A 98 16.45 25.74 16.77
C LEU A 98 17.23 24.44 16.91
N SER A 99 17.18 23.76 18.06
CA SER A 99 17.98 22.55 18.19
C SER A 99 17.51 21.57 17.10
N GLU A 100 18.44 21.17 16.23
CA GLU A 100 18.23 20.22 15.12
C GLU A 100 17.49 18.96 15.61
N ALA A 101 17.71 18.62 16.90
CA ALA A 101 17.09 17.53 17.64
C ALA A 101 15.58 17.69 17.88
N GLU A 102 15.08 18.87 18.29
CA GLU A 102 13.66 19.07 18.65
C GLU A 102 12.74 19.03 17.42
N THR A 103 13.18 19.59 16.29
CA THR A 103 12.40 19.64 15.05
C THR A 103 12.38 18.29 14.34
N LYS A 104 13.53 17.60 14.28
CA LYS A 104 13.65 16.26 13.67
C LYS A 104 12.85 15.21 14.46
N SER A 105 12.93 15.25 15.78
CA SER A 105 12.17 14.37 16.69
C SER A 105 10.66 14.46 16.45
N THR A 106 10.11 15.68 16.43
CA THR A 106 8.65 15.88 16.35
C THR A 106 8.06 15.40 15.02
N TYR A 107 8.77 15.62 13.90
CA TYR A 107 8.30 15.18 12.58
C TYR A 107 8.47 13.67 12.39
N GLU A 108 9.64 13.10 12.72
CA GLU A 108 9.88 11.66 12.62
C GLU A 108 8.91 10.86 13.50
N GLU A 109 8.59 11.37 14.68
CA GLU A 109 7.64 10.75 15.60
C GLU A 109 6.22 10.81 15.06
N LYS A 110 5.77 11.95 14.52
CA LYS A 110 4.46 12.08 13.85
C LYS A 110 4.32 11.16 12.64
N ILE A 111 5.35 11.08 11.80
CA ILE A 111 5.40 10.17 10.64
C ILE A 111 5.36 8.72 11.11
N THR A 112 6.15 8.37 12.13
CA THR A 112 6.19 7.01 12.69
C THR A 112 4.84 6.63 13.28
N GLN A 113 4.18 7.54 14.00
CA GLN A 113 2.84 7.32 14.53
C GLN A 113 1.79 7.18 13.43
N ALA A 114 1.85 8.02 12.39
CA ALA A 114 0.95 7.92 11.24
C ALA A 114 1.12 6.61 10.48
N VAL A 115 2.37 6.19 10.24
CA VAL A 115 2.70 4.88 9.64
C VAL A 115 2.20 3.72 10.51
N LYS A 116 2.37 3.78 11.83
CA LYS A 116 1.88 2.75 12.77
C LYS A 116 0.35 2.64 12.79
N LYS A 117 -0.35 3.77 12.69
CA LYS A 117 -1.81 3.83 12.79
C LYS A 117 -2.52 3.72 11.43
N PHE A 118 -1.80 3.81 10.31
CA PHE A 118 -2.33 3.66 8.96
C PHE A 118 -3.02 2.29 8.82
N LYS A 119 -4.35 2.29 8.89
CA LYS A 119 -5.16 1.08 8.72
C LYS A 119 -5.21 0.77 7.24
N VAL A 120 -4.52 -0.30 6.89
CA VAL A 120 -4.32 -0.75 5.52
C VAL A 120 -5.58 -1.37 4.92
N ARG A 121 -6.63 -0.59 4.76
CA ARG A 121 -7.92 -1.07 4.24
C ARG A 121 -8.18 -0.65 2.80
N ASP A 122 -7.67 0.50 2.38
CA ASP A 122 -8.07 1.13 1.12
C ASP A 122 -7.00 1.05 0.01
N TYR A 123 -6.23 -0.05 -0.02
CA TYR A 123 -5.30 -0.31 -1.12
C TYR A 123 -5.99 -1.04 -2.27
N GLN A 124 -5.58 -0.73 -3.50
CA GLN A 124 -6.05 -1.41 -4.70
C GLN A 124 -4.92 -2.27 -5.29
N VAL A 125 -5.23 -3.53 -5.63
CA VAL A 125 -4.29 -4.40 -6.33
C VAL A 125 -4.32 -4.06 -7.82
N VAL A 126 -3.19 -3.60 -8.36
CA VAL A 126 -3.07 -3.13 -9.76
C VAL A 126 -2.54 -4.25 -10.65
N ASN A 127 -1.53 -4.98 -10.17
CA ASN A 127 -1.01 -6.16 -10.83
C ASN A 127 -0.84 -7.28 -9.83
N ARG A 128 -1.12 -8.51 -10.29
CA ARG A 128 -0.85 -9.73 -9.56
C ARG A 128 -0.41 -10.80 -10.53
N GLU A 129 0.69 -11.46 -10.23
CA GLU A 129 1.13 -12.64 -10.98
C GLU A 129 1.57 -13.73 -10.02
N ILE A 130 1.02 -14.93 -10.19
CA ILE A 130 1.29 -16.08 -9.32
C ILE A 130 1.96 -17.17 -10.14
N PHE A 131 3.11 -17.59 -9.66
CA PHE A 131 3.84 -18.74 -10.17
C PHE A 131 3.75 -19.88 -9.17
N ARG A 132 3.60 -21.11 -9.65
CA ARG A 132 3.70 -22.32 -8.83
C ARG A 132 4.94 -23.10 -9.21
N ASP A 133 5.83 -23.34 -8.24
CA ASP A 133 6.97 -24.24 -8.37
C ASP A 133 6.80 -25.40 -7.39
N LYS A 134 6.76 -26.64 -7.89
CA LYS A 134 6.61 -27.88 -7.11
C LYS A 134 5.68 -27.73 -5.89
N SER A 135 6.25 -27.41 -4.72
CA SER A 135 5.59 -27.32 -3.41
C SER A 135 5.23 -25.91 -2.93
N TYR A 136 5.60 -24.84 -3.64
CA TYR A 136 5.35 -23.46 -3.21
C TYR A 136 4.80 -22.57 -4.33
N TYR A 137 4.16 -21.49 -3.90
CA TYR A 137 3.65 -20.43 -4.75
C TYR A 137 4.51 -19.19 -4.53
N LYS A 138 4.88 -18.53 -5.62
CA LYS A 138 5.53 -17.22 -5.62
C LYS A 138 4.57 -16.20 -6.19
N VAL A 139 4.25 -15.18 -5.41
CA VAL A 139 3.32 -14.11 -5.79
C VAL A 139 4.10 -12.82 -5.95
N PHE A 140 4.00 -12.21 -7.13
CA PHE A 140 4.37 -10.83 -7.37
C PHE A 140 3.11 -9.98 -7.29
N ILE A 141 3.16 -8.86 -6.56
CA ILE A 141 2.04 -7.93 -6.46
C ILE A 141 2.50 -6.48 -6.64
N GLU A 142 1.67 -5.68 -7.31
CA GLU A 142 1.70 -4.22 -7.30
C GLU A 142 0.39 -3.72 -6.72
N ILE A 143 0.49 -2.81 -5.76
CA ILE A 143 -0.66 -2.15 -5.17
C ILE A 143 -0.52 -0.64 -5.31
N LYS A 144 -1.65 0.07 -5.24
CA LYS A 144 -1.69 1.52 -5.14
C LYS A 144 -2.57 1.98 -3.99
N ILE A 145 -2.19 3.11 -3.41
CA ILE A 145 -2.94 3.84 -2.36
C ILE A 145 -3.05 5.30 -2.82
N SER A 146 -4.22 5.91 -2.61
CA SER A 146 -4.43 7.34 -2.88
C SER A 146 -3.60 8.18 -1.90
N LYS A 147 -2.90 9.20 -2.42
CA LYS A 147 -2.13 10.11 -1.57
C LYS A 147 -3.04 10.89 -0.61
N ASN A 148 -4.28 11.16 -1.01
CA ASN A 148 -5.24 11.91 -0.20
C ASN A 148 -5.60 11.15 1.07
N ASP A 149 -5.75 9.83 0.99
CA ASP A 149 -6.13 8.97 2.13
C ASP A 149 -5.04 9.02 3.21
N LEU A 150 -3.77 9.17 2.80
CA LEU A 150 -2.65 9.34 3.71
C LEU A 150 -2.62 10.75 4.34
N TYR A 151 -2.82 11.80 3.54
CA TYR A 151 -2.79 13.17 4.05
C TYR A 151 -3.98 13.51 4.94
N GLU A 152 -5.16 12.96 4.65
CA GLU A 152 -6.33 13.08 5.53
C GLU A 152 -6.06 12.41 6.88
N TYR A 153 -5.35 11.27 6.88
CA TYR A 153 -4.92 10.60 8.11
C TYR A 153 -3.90 11.42 8.91
N LEU A 154 -2.98 12.09 8.22
CA LEU A 154 -1.98 12.99 8.84
C LEU A 154 -2.60 14.28 9.38
N GLY A 155 -3.60 14.84 8.70
CA GLY A 155 -4.28 16.08 9.10
C GLY A 155 -5.22 15.91 10.30
N LYS A 156 -5.83 14.73 10.48
CA LYS A 156 -6.73 14.42 11.62
C LYS A 156 -6.01 14.15 12.95
N THR A 157 -4.68 14.25 12.99
CA THR A 157 -3.86 14.11 14.21
C THR A 157 -3.45 15.45 14.84
N GLN A 158 -4.03 16.57 14.41
CA GLN A 158 -4.03 17.83 15.17
C GLN A 158 -5.18 17.87 16.17
#